data_AF-A0A9D7N7M7-F1
#
_entry.id   AF-A0A9D7N7M7-F1
#
_cell.length_a   1.000
_cell.length_b   1.000
_cell.length_c   1.000
_cell.angle_alpha   90.00
_cell.angle_beta   90.00
_cell.angle_gamma   90.00
#
_symmetry.space_group_name_H-M   'P 1'
#
loop_
_entity.id
_entity.type
_entity.pdbx_description
1 polymer ?
#
loop_
_entity_poly.entity_id
_entity_poly.type
_entity_poly.pdbx_seq_one_letter_code
_entity_poly.pdbx_strand_id
1 'polypeptide(L)'
;MLHALPSRAFACLVLVHGLRAQEVPELWRGELAPTPAVLTWIAEEQRANPAFGAAEVVTLDLAALQPLLDRPSEAQRVSVELGGAPCELVLERAERTPLHLVVRGKRANSDDRCALAIGESGACAGWFEHGHRRYALVQHGASGAHVVREVIERALAPCGNHAAHDLATAPDPSSPGIEGVAAVTIDVIAFFTPAARASSGSAAALTAAVEADIQRANEANERANVDLRFRLVHARETSYVEDGSGNDLSRFQSNGDGIMDEVHGLRTLYGADLCTLITNQSSQYCGIAYVMTSPGAGFRPWAFSVNVRGCLGGTVVAHEMGHNLGCAHDRQNAGSGAYSYSFGYRTPDSAWRSVMAYSPGASVTTWSSPQVVHQGQAMGTATEDNARSIRRTMSITAAFSAAQAIDFCVLDGGVPTGFGLVPILRGGGFVNGLETPYLRWAGAPQGTPGALVIGLVEARTPLFAGILVPALQLSIPITGSFFATTVDASGLRTLPIGTELWLQALFFDPTAAQSMAMSHGLAVRLP
;
A
#
# COMPACT_ATOMS: atom_id res chain seq x y z
N MET A 1 65.66 36.82 -8.30
CA MET A 1 65.69 35.91 -9.47
C MET A 1 64.26 35.58 -9.81
N LEU A 2 63.82 36.05 -10.97
CA LEU A 2 62.44 36.04 -11.47
C LEU A 2 62.42 35.26 -12.80
N HIS A 3 61.28 34.62 -13.05
CA HIS A 3 60.72 34.21 -14.35
C HIS A 3 61.34 33.01 -15.10
N ALA A 4 60.52 31.97 -15.34
CA ALA A 4 59.73 31.78 -16.57
C ALA A 4 59.47 30.28 -16.83
N LEU A 5 58.20 29.91 -17.02
CA LEU A 5 57.74 28.63 -17.58
C LEU A 5 57.14 28.89 -18.98
N PRO A 6 57.38 28.04 -20.00
CA PRO A 6 56.60 28.05 -21.22
C PRO A 6 55.70 26.80 -21.36
N SER A 7 54.39 27.07 -21.38
CA SER A 7 53.40 26.71 -22.40
C SER A 7 53.38 25.35 -23.14
N ARG A 8 52.17 24.76 -23.09
CA ARG A 8 51.38 24.05 -24.15
C ARG A 8 51.55 22.52 -24.33
N ALA A 9 50.54 21.79 -23.85
CA ALA A 9 49.77 20.80 -24.62
C ALA A 9 48.43 20.51 -23.92
N PHE A 10 47.39 21.28 -24.28
CA PHE A 10 45.99 20.93 -23.95
C PHE A 10 45.53 19.92 -25.00
N ALA A 11 45.48 18.64 -24.65
CA ALA A 11 44.76 17.65 -25.42
C ALA A 11 43.28 17.75 -25.03
N CYS A 12 42.47 18.37 -25.89
CA CYS A 12 41.02 18.24 -25.86
C CYS A 12 40.66 16.77 -26.09
N LEU A 13 40.38 16.03 -25.02
CA LEU A 13 39.64 14.78 -25.10
C LEU A 13 38.17 15.14 -25.36
N VAL A 14 37.82 15.37 -26.63
CA VAL A 14 36.41 15.33 -27.05
C VAL A 14 35.99 13.87 -26.92
N LEU A 15 35.41 13.54 -25.77
CA LEU A 15 34.62 12.32 -25.60
C LEU A 15 33.46 12.42 -26.59
N VAL A 16 33.63 11.79 -27.74
CA VAL A 16 32.53 11.43 -28.63
C VAL A 16 31.68 10.46 -27.82
N HIS A 17 30.69 10.97 -27.09
CA HIS A 17 29.54 10.18 -26.66
C HIS A 17 28.84 9.76 -27.95
N GLY A 18 29.24 8.60 -28.48
CA GLY A 18 28.42 7.90 -29.43
C GLY A 18 27.04 7.76 -28.80
N LEU A 19 26.02 8.22 -29.52
CA LEU A 19 24.62 7.87 -29.29
C LEU A 19 24.48 6.35 -29.42
N ARG A 20 24.95 5.59 -28.42
CA ARG A 20 24.42 4.26 -28.17
C ARG A 20 22.99 4.52 -27.74
N ALA A 21 22.03 3.93 -28.46
CA ALA A 21 20.68 3.78 -27.93
C ALA A 21 20.85 3.22 -26.52
N GLN A 22 20.37 3.95 -25.52
CA GLN A 22 20.43 3.50 -24.13
C GLN A 22 19.61 2.22 -24.08
N GLU A 23 20.26 1.07 -23.87
CA GLU A 23 19.59 -0.21 -23.75
C GLU A 23 18.54 -0.09 -22.64
N VAL A 24 17.31 -0.50 -22.95
CA VAL A 24 16.22 -0.52 -21.97
C VAL A 24 16.59 -1.58 -20.93
N PRO A 25 16.75 -1.22 -19.64
CA PRO A 25 17.13 -2.18 -18.61
C PRO A 25 16.04 -3.23 -18.41
N GLU A 26 16.44 -4.48 -18.24
CA GLU A 26 15.51 -5.57 -17.94
C GLU A 26 15.18 -5.56 -16.45
N LEU A 27 13.89 -5.51 -16.12
CA LEU A 27 13.42 -5.58 -14.74
C LEU A 27 13.48 -7.01 -14.19
N TRP A 28 13.35 -8.02 -15.06
CA TRP A 28 13.61 -9.41 -14.71
C TRP A 28 14.00 -10.23 -15.93
N ARG A 29 14.63 -11.38 -15.66
CA ARG A 29 15.00 -12.39 -16.65
C ARG A 29 14.54 -13.76 -16.18
N GLY A 30 14.25 -14.66 -17.13
CA GLY A 30 14.02 -16.07 -16.82
C GLY A 30 15.18 -16.68 -16.04
N GLU A 31 14.86 -17.41 -14.97
CA GLU A 31 15.86 -18.08 -14.15
C GLU A 31 16.40 -19.31 -14.89
N LEU A 32 17.71 -19.35 -15.11
CA LEU A 32 18.36 -20.39 -15.91
C LEU A 32 18.31 -21.78 -15.28
N ALA A 33 18.22 -21.87 -13.94
CA ALA A 33 18.20 -23.13 -13.21
C ALA A 33 17.26 -23.08 -11.99
N PRO A 34 15.93 -23.04 -12.20
CA PRO A 34 14.98 -23.00 -11.10
C PRO A 34 15.08 -24.24 -10.21
N THR A 35 14.91 -24.04 -8.90
CA THR A 35 14.98 -25.15 -7.96
C THR A 35 13.82 -26.14 -8.14
N PRO A 36 14.02 -27.46 -7.89
CA PRO A 36 12.94 -28.44 -7.94
C PRO A 36 11.75 -28.10 -7.02
N ALA A 37 12.01 -27.45 -5.88
CA ALA A 37 10.99 -27.06 -4.92
C ALA A 37 10.01 -26.03 -5.51
N VAL A 38 10.51 -24.99 -6.17
CA VAL A 38 9.66 -23.97 -6.82
C VAL A 38 8.88 -24.58 -7.99
N LEU A 39 9.51 -25.44 -8.79
CA LEU A 39 8.83 -26.13 -9.89
C LEU A 39 7.70 -27.04 -9.41
N THR A 40 7.92 -27.74 -8.29
CA THR A 40 6.90 -28.61 -7.66
C THR A 40 5.73 -27.76 -7.16
N TRP A 41 6.02 -26.65 -6.47
CA TRP A 41 5.00 -25.72 -6.01
C TRP A 41 4.17 -25.13 -7.16
N ILE A 42 4.80 -24.72 -8.27
CA ILE A 42 4.07 -24.24 -9.47
C ILE A 42 3.10 -25.32 -9.98
N ALA A 43 3.57 -26.57 -10.08
CA ALA A 43 2.75 -27.67 -10.57
C ALA A 43 1.58 -28.00 -9.61
N GLU A 44 1.78 -27.87 -8.30
CA GLU A 44 0.74 -28.03 -7.28
C GLU A 44 -0.30 -26.90 -7.36
N GLU A 45 0.15 -25.65 -7.47
CA GLU A 45 -0.72 -24.48 -7.63
C GLU A 45 -1.60 -24.59 -8.87
N GLN A 46 -1.02 -24.94 -10.03
CA GLN A 46 -1.76 -25.11 -11.29
C GLN A 46 -2.73 -26.30 -11.23
N ARG A 47 -2.39 -27.36 -10.51
CA ARG A 47 -3.29 -28.50 -10.31
C ARG A 47 -4.46 -28.14 -9.40
N ALA A 48 -4.22 -27.32 -8.39
CA ALA A 48 -5.24 -26.89 -7.43
C ALA A 48 -6.14 -25.78 -7.99
N ASN A 49 -5.63 -24.95 -8.90
CA ASN A 49 -6.35 -23.80 -9.43
C ASN A 49 -6.25 -23.71 -10.96
N PRO A 50 -7.33 -24.01 -11.71
CA PRO A 50 -7.34 -23.94 -13.17
C PRO A 50 -7.21 -22.51 -13.72
N ALA A 51 -7.29 -21.48 -12.87
CA ALA A 51 -7.04 -20.11 -13.25
C ALA A 51 -5.54 -19.79 -13.44
N PHE A 52 -4.64 -20.64 -12.95
CA PHE A 52 -3.20 -20.43 -13.14
C PHE A 52 -2.74 -21.07 -14.44
N GLY A 53 -2.40 -20.21 -15.40
CA GLY A 53 -1.88 -20.59 -16.70
C GLY A 53 -0.37 -20.81 -16.68
N ALA A 54 0.28 -20.51 -17.81
CA ALA A 54 1.73 -20.63 -17.95
C ALA A 54 2.47 -19.82 -16.88
N ALA A 55 3.53 -20.41 -16.33
CA ALA A 55 4.32 -19.81 -15.27
C ALA A 55 5.82 -19.97 -15.56
N GLU A 56 6.59 -18.96 -15.19
CA GLU A 56 8.03 -18.88 -15.39
C GLU A 56 8.69 -18.36 -14.11
N VAL A 57 9.78 -19.00 -13.70
CA VAL A 57 10.58 -18.53 -12.57
C VAL A 57 11.54 -17.46 -13.08
N VAL A 58 11.58 -16.31 -12.41
CA VAL A 58 12.34 -15.14 -12.83
C VAL A 58 13.24 -14.61 -11.71
N THR A 59 14.36 -14.02 -12.11
CA THR A 59 15.23 -13.24 -11.22
C THR A 59 14.94 -11.76 -11.43
N LEU A 60 14.52 -11.07 -10.36
CA LEU A 60 14.29 -9.63 -10.38
C LEU A 60 15.60 -8.84 -10.32
N ASP A 61 15.69 -7.78 -11.11
CA ASP A 61 16.71 -6.74 -10.99
C ASP A 61 16.07 -5.43 -10.53
N LEU A 62 15.98 -5.26 -9.21
CA LEU A 62 15.41 -4.04 -8.63
C LEU A 62 16.29 -2.80 -8.88
N ALA A 63 17.55 -2.95 -9.29
CA ALA A 63 18.38 -1.80 -9.65
C ALA A 63 17.87 -1.10 -10.92
N ALA A 64 17.12 -1.81 -11.77
CA ALA A 64 16.42 -1.22 -12.91
C ALA A 64 15.40 -0.13 -12.50
N LEU A 65 14.98 -0.10 -11.24
CA LEU A 65 14.06 0.91 -10.70
C LEU A 65 14.77 2.16 -10.17
N GLN A 66 16.09 2.11 -9.94
CA GLN A 66 16.85 3.22 -9.35
C GLN A 66 16.67 4.55 -10.11
N PRO A 67 16.68 4.59 -11.46
CA PRO A 67 16.48 5.84 -12.18
C PRO A 67 15.13 6.51 -11.90
N LEU A 68 14.08 5.71 -11.63
CA LEU A 68 12.75 6.21 -11.27
C LEU A 68 12.73 6.76 -9.83
N LEU A 69 13.50 6.15 -8.93
CA LEU A 69 13.64 6.61 -7.55
C LEU A 69 14.43 7.91 -7.46
N ASP A 70 15.48 8.04 -8.26
CA ASP A 70 16.30 9.26 -8.32
C ASP A 70 15.55 10.43 -8.97
N ARG A 71 14.67 10.12 -9.94
CA ARG A 71 13.92 11.10 -10.73
C ARG A 71 12.43 10.71 -10.83
N PRO A 72 11.66 10.85 -9.75
CA PRO A 72 10.27 10.38 -9.68
C PRO A 72 9.30 11.14 -10.60
N SER A 73 9.70 12.30 -11.13
CA SER A 73 8.94 13.05 -12.14
C SER A 73 9.18 12.59 -13.58
N GLU A 74 10.15 11.70 -13.82
CA GLU A 74 10.50 11.22 -15.15
C GLU A 74 10.13 9.75 -15.31
N ALA A 75 9.25 9.45 -16.26
CA ALA A 75 8.90 8.07 -16.59
C ALA A 75 10.12 7.29 -17.09
N GLN A 76 10.28 6.05 -16.63
CA GLN A 76 11.41 5.18 -16.99
C GLN A 76 10.93 3.99 -17.81
N ARG A 77 11.70 3.59 -18.81
CA ARG A 77 11.44 2.37 -19.57
C ARG A 77 12.19 1.20 -18.95
N VAL A 78 11.50 0.08 -18.84
CA VAL A 78 12.10 -1.22 -18.48
C VAL A 78 11.54 -2.30 -19.41
N SER A 79 12.30 -3.36 -19.64
CA SER A 79 11.85 -4.54 -20.38
C SER A 79 11.58 -5.70 -19.43
N VAL A 80 10.60 -6.51 -19.79
CA VAL A 80 10.20 -7.73 -19.09
C VAL A 80 9.85 -8.81 -20.10
N GLU A 81 9.85 -10.07 -19.68
CA GLU A 81 9.27 -11.16 -20.46
C GLU A 81 7.90 -11.55 -19.88
N LEU A 82 6.86 -11.55 -20.72
CA LEU A 82 5.49 -11.93 -20.34
C LEU A 82 4.94 -12.96 -21.33
N GLY A 83 4.81 -14.20 -20.86
CA GLY A 83 4.28 -15.30 -21.66
C GLY A 83 5.19 -15.70 -22.82
N GLY A 84 6.51 -15.66 -22.62
CA GLY A 84 7.51 -16.02 -23.63
C GLY A 84 7.81 -14.93 -24.65
N ALA A 85 7.35 -13.69 -24.40
CA ALA A 85 7.53 -12.57 -25.32
C ALA A 85 8.06 -11.33 -24.59
N PRO A 86 9.02 -10.60 -25.17
CA PRO A 86 9.51 -9.36 -24.62
C PRO A 86 8.40 -8.30 -24.63
N CYS A 87 8.33 -7.54 -23.55
CA CYS A 87 7.35 -6.49 -23.32
C CYS A 87 8.07 -5.30 -22.68
N GLU A 88 7.91 -4.12 -23.28
CA GLU A 88 8.41 -2.88 -22.68
C GLU A 88 7.33 -2.26 -21.78
N LEU A 89 7.73 -1.86 -20.58
CA LEU A 89 6.91 -1.10 -19.64
C LEU A 89 7.44 0.33 -19.55
N VAL A 90 6.53 1.28 -19.44
CA VAL A 90 6.78 2.66 -19.06
C VAL A 90 6.33 2.81 -17.61
N LEU A 91 7.28 2.87 -16.69
CA LEU A 91 7.06 3.10 -15.27
C LEU A 91 6.86 4.61 -15.05
N GLU A 92 5.70 5.00 -14.57
CA GLU A 92 5.25 6.39 -14.53
C GLU A 92 5.38 7.01 -13.14
N ARG A 93 5.28 6.20 -12.09
CA ARG A 93 5.27 6.68 -10.71
C ARG A 93 5.86 5.63 -9.78
N ALA A 94 6.66 6.10 -8.82
CA ALA A 94 7.07 5.35 -7.64
C ALA A 94 6.59 6.10 -6.40
N GLU A 95 6.02 5.38 -5.44
CA GLU A 95 5.50 5.97 -4.21
C GLU A 95 5.69 5.02 -3.02
N ARG A 96 6.05 5.59 -1.87
CA ARG A 96 6.05 4.84 -0.61
C ARG A 96 4.65 4.83 -0.01
N THR A 97 4.08 3.65 0.15
CA THR A 97 2.92 3.38 1.01
C THR A 97 3.41 3.10 2.44
N PRO A 98 2.52 2.92 3.43
CA PRO A 98 2.93 2.57 4.79
C PRO A 98 3.82 1.33 4.87
N LEU A 99 3.61 0.34 3.97
CA LEU A 99 4.28 -0.96 4.03
C LEU A 99 5.19 -1.27 2.83
N HIS A 100 5.04 -0.58 1.69
CA HIS A 100 5.74 -0.94 0.45
C HIS A 100 6.22 0.28 -0.33
N LEU A 101 7.24 0.08 -1.15
CA LEU A 101 7.45 0.88 -2.35
C LEU A 101 6.54 0.33 -3.45
N VAL A 102 5.63 1.16 -3.95
CA VAL A 102 4.75 0.83 -5.07
C VAL A 102 5.25 1.52 -6.33
N VAL A 103 5.38 0.76 -7.41
CA VAL A 103 5.69 1.27 -8.74
C VAL A 103 4.51 1.00 -9.66
N ARG A 104 4.03 2.01 -10.37
CA ARG A 104 2.91 1.89 -11.33
C ARG A 104 3.32 2.41 -12.70
N GLY A 105 2.72 1.81 -13.72
CA GLY A 105 3.01 2.17 -15.09
C GLY A 105 2.05 1.51 -16.08
N LYS A 106 2.50 1.46 -17.33
CA LYS A 106 1.77 0.85 -18.43
C LYS A 106 2.70 0.16 -19.41
N ARG A 107 2.15 -0.70 -20.24
CA ARG A 107 2.88 -1.25 -21.38
C ARG A 107 3.13 -0.14 -22.42
N ALA A 108 4.31 -0.12 -23.01
CA ALA A 108 4.64 0.84 -24.05
C ALA A 108 3.66 0.72 -25.23
N ASN A 109 3.19 1.87 -25.73
CA ASN A 109 2.25 1.98 -26.85
C ASN A 109 0.90 1.25 -26.62
N SER A 110 0.46 1.16 -25.37
CA SER A 110 -0.81 0.54 -24.98
C SER A 110 -1.39 1.23 -23.73
N ASP A 111 -2.67 1.01 -23.47
CA ASP A 111 -3.35 1.38 -22.22
C ASP A 111 -3.34 0.25 -21.17
N ASP A 112 -2.68 -0.86 -21.48
CA ASP A 112 -2.48 -1.97 -20.53
C ASP A 112 -1.66 -1.51 -19.34
N ARG A 113 -2.16 -1.76 -18.12
CA ARG A 113 -1.58 -1.22 -16.89
C ARG A 113 -0.75 -2.26 -16.15
N CYS A 114 0.15 -1.79 -15.30
CA CYS A 114 0.90 -2.63 -14.39
C CYS A 114 1.15 -1.94 -13.04
N ALA A 115 1.36 -2.77 -12.03
CA ALA A 115 1.86 -2.33 -10.72
C ALA A 115 2.77 -3.38 -10.09
N LEU A 116 3.71 -2.90 -9.28
CA LEU A 116 4.61 -3.68 -8.44
C LEU A 116 4.53 -3.14 -7.02
N ALA A 117 4.53 -4.04 -6.04
CA ALA A 117 4.64 -3.76 -4.62
C ALA A 117 5.90 -4.44 -4.08
N ILE A 118 6.79 -3.65 -3.49
CA ILE A 118 8.11 -4.08 -3.01
C ILE A 118 8.20 -3.79 -1.52
N GLY A 119 8.31 -4.83 -0.71
CA GLY A 119 8.45 -4.73 0.74
C GLY A 119 9.89 -4.47 1.17
N GLU A 120 10.10 -4.08 2.43
CA GLU A 120 11.43 -3.77 2.97
C GLU A 120 12.41 -4.95 2.91
N SER A 121 11.90 -6.18 3.00
CA SER A 121 12.70 -7.41 2.86
C SER A 121 13.11 -7.73 1.42
N GLY A 122 12.68 -6.92 0.44
CA GLY A 122 12.81 -7.22 -0.99
C GLY A 122 11.74 -8.17 -1.53
N ALA A 123 10.77 -8.58 -0.71
CA ALA A 123 9.61 -9.34 -1.18
C ALA A 123 8.83 -8.51 -2.20
N CYS A 124 8.56 -9.08 -3.37
CA CYS A 124 7.94 -8.37 -4.48
C CYS A 124 6.76 -9.15 -5.06
N ALA A 125 5.67 -8.44 -5.30
CA ALA A 125 4.54 -8.94 -6.05
C ALA A 125 4.01 -7.87 -7.00
N GLY A 126 3.23 -8.27 -8.00
CA GLY A 126 2.70 -7.33 -8.97
C GLY A 126 1.74 -7.95 -9.94
N TRP A 127 1.17 -7.11 -10.80
CA TRP A 127 0.29 -7.53 -11.87
C TRP A 127 0.55 -6.74 -13.14
N PHE A 128 0.32 -7.39 -14.28
CA PHE A 128 0.59 -6.85 -15.61
C PHE A 128 -0.56 -7.22 -16.54
N GLU A 129 -1.05 -6.24 -17.28
CA GLU A 129 -1.95 -6.46 -18.40
C GLU A 129 -1.13 -6.56 -19.70
N HIS A 130 -1.53 -7.47 -20.58
CA HIS A 130 -0.95 -7.62 -21.91
C HIS A 130 -2.06 -8.05 -22.87
N GLY A 131 -2.75 -7.07 -23.45
CA GLY A 131 -3.97 -7.28 -24.21
C GLY A 131 -5.04 -7.95 -23.34
N HIS A 132 -5.58 -9.09 -23.80
CA HIS A 132 -6.61 -9.84 -23.05
C HIS A 132 -6.04 -10.75 -21.95
N ARG A 133 -4.71 -10.83 -21.81
CA ARG A 133 -4.04 -11.69 -20.84
C ARG A 133 -3.63 -10.88 -19.62
N ARG A 134 -3.62 -11.55 -18.48
CA ARG A 134 -3.18 -11.01 -17.19
C ARG A 134 -2.06 -11.85 -16.65
N TYR A 135 -1.07 -11.20 -16.07
CA TYR A 135 0.02 -11.86 -15.38
C TYR A 135 0.13 -11.34 -13.96
N ALA A 136 0.52 -12.22 -13.05
CA ALA A 136 0.90 -11.89 -11.70
C ALA A 136 2.37 -12.25 -11.48
N LEU A 137 3.11 -11.33 -10.86
CA LEU A 137 4.40 -11.62 -10.24
C LEU A 137 4.12 -11.99 -8.78
N VAL A 138 4.55 -13.17 -8.38
CA VAL A 138 4.43 -13.66 -7.00
C VAL A 138 5.78 -14.16 -6.52
N GLN A 139 5.97 -14.21 -5.21
CA GLN A 139 7.17 -14.76 -4.59
C GLN A 139 6.83 -16.07 -3.88
N HIS A 140 7.72 -17.07 -3.98
CA HIS A 140 7.58 -18.33 -3.25
C HIS A 140 8.90 -18.78 -2.60
N GLY A 141 8.77 -19.33 -1.39
CA GLY A 141 9.83 -20.01 -0.66
C GLY A 141 10.84 -19.08 0.03
N ALA A 142 11.62 -19.64 0.95
CA ALA A 142 12.64 -18.92 1.71
C ALA A 142 13.81 -18.40 0.85
N SER A 143 14.01 -18.97 -0.36
CA SER A 143 14.99 -18.49 -1.34
C SER A 143 14.55 -17.21 -2.05
N GLY A 144 13.28 -16.79 -1.89
CA GLY A 144 12.75 -15.58 -2.50
C GLY A 144 12.59 -15.65 -4.02
N ALA A 145 12.40 -16.85 -4.58
CA ALA A 145 12.21 -17.02 -6.02
C ALA A 145 10.94 -16.31 -6.48
N HIS A 146 11.03 -15.56 -7.57
CA HIS A 146 9.88 -14.88 -8.14
C HIS A 146 9.33 -15.68 -9.30
N VAL A 147 8.01 -15.70 -9.43
CA VAL A 147 7.31 -16.43 -10.48
C VAL A 147 6.36 -15.46 -11.17
N VAL A 148 6.52 -15.32 -12.48
CA VAL A 148 5.54 -14.67 -13.33
C VAL A 148 4.60 -15.74 -13.84
N ARG A 149 3.30 -15.59 -13.58
CA ARG A 149 2.28 -16.54 -14.01
C ARG A 149 1.11 -15.86 -14.67
N GLU A 150 0.51 -16.50 -15.66
CA GLU A 150 -0.76 -16.07 -16.23
C GLU A 150 -1.92 -16.32 -15.25
N VAL A 151 -2.81 -15.34 -15.14
CA VAL A 151 -4.06 -15.41 -14.36
C VAL A 151 -5.24 -15.37 -15.32
N ILE A 152 -5.91 -16.51 -15.48
CA ILE A 152 -7.08 -16.70 -16.33
C ILE A 152 -8.32 -16.32 -15.51
N GLU A 153 -8.65 -15.02 -15.48
CA GLU A 153 -9.70 -14.49 -14.59
C GLU A 153 -11.10 -15.08 -14.82
N ARG A 154 -11.40 -15.59 -16.01
CA ARG A 154 -12.66 -16.30 -16.28
C ARG A 154 -12.74 -17.69 -15.64
N ALA A 155 -11.60 -18.25 -15.23
CA ALA A 155 -11.48 -19.56 -14.58
C ALA A 155 -11.28 -19.43 -13.06
N LEU A 156 -11.19 -18.21 -12.53
CA LEU A 156 -11.27 -17.97 -11.09
C LEU A 156 -12.67 -18.35 -10.60
N ALA A 157 -12.73 -18.91 -9.38
CA ALA A 157 -14.00 -19.19 -8.72
C ALA A 157 -14.83 -17.89 -8.58
N PRO A 158 -16.17 -17.97 -8.60
CA PRO A 158 -17.02 -16.82 -8.31
C PRO A 158 -16.83 -16.35 -6.86
N CYS A 159 -17.31 -15.17 -6.50
CA CYS A 159 -17.45 -14.83 -5.09
C CYS A 159 -18.65 -15.57 -4.46
N GLY A 160 -18.76 -15.54 -3.13
CA GLY A 160 -19.88 -16.09 -2.38
C GLY A 160 -21.17 -15.32 -2.65
N ASN A 161 -22.25 -16.01 -3.01
CA ASN A 161 -23.48 -15.38 -3.52
C ASN A 161 -24.74 -15.59 -2.65
N HIS A 162 -24.59 -15.82 -1.34
CA HIS A 162 -25.75 -16.09 -0.48
C HIS A 162 -26.37 -14.81 0.10
N ALA A 163 -27.67 -14.59 -0.11
CA ALA A 163 -28.46 -13.51 0.51
C ALA A 163 -28.34 -13.42 2.05
N ALA A 164 -27.77 -14.42 2.72
CA ALA A 164 -27.46 -14.41 4.14
C ALA A 164 -26.34 -13.41 4.55
N HIS A 165 -25.54 -12.88 3.62
CA HIS A 165 -24.58 -11.79 3.89
C HIS A 165 -25.08 -10.40 3.46
N ASP A 166 -26.25 -10.33 2.83
CA ASP A 166 -26.99 -9.07 2.69
C ASP A 166 -27.54 -8.71 4.06
N LEU A 167 -27.06 -7.63 4.67
CA LEU A 167 -27.64 -7.14 5.91
C LEU A 167 -28.99 -6.50 5.59
N ALA A 168 -30.05 -7.25 5.83
CA ALA A 168 -31.41 -6.75 5.73
C ALA A 168 -31.73 -5.90 6.97
N THR A 169 -31.76 -4.58 6.81
CA THR A 169 -32.74 -3.70 7.49
C THR A 169 -32.64 -2.26 6.94
N ALA A 170 -33.56 -1.91 6.04
CA ALA A 170 -33.81 -0.52 5.64
C ALA A 170 -34.57 0.21 6.76
N PRO A 171 -34.21 1.48 7.03
CA PRO A 171 -35.17 2.56 6.69
C PRO A 171 -34.54 3.84 6.09
N ASP A 172 -35.38 4.48 5.25
CA ASP A 172 -35.43 5.83 4.65
C ASP A 172 -34.20 6.40 3.86
N PRO A 173 -34.32 6.77 2.55
CA PRO A 173 -33.21 7.20 1.70
C PRO A 173 -32.74 8.66 1.93
N SER A 174 -32.90 9.23 3.12
CA SER A 174 -32.68 10.68 3.34
C SER A 174 -31.31 11.06 3.89
N SER A 175 -30.25 10.29 3.63
CA SER A 175 -28.88 10.79 3.80
C SER A 175 -28.35 11.27 2.45
N PRO A 176 -28.19 12.60 2.24
CA PRO A 176 -27.57 13.10 1.02
C PRO A 176 -26.11 12.64 1.01
N GLY A 177 -25.82 11.61 0.21
CA GLY A 177 -24.45 11.34 -0.23
C GLY A 177 -23.89 12.61 -0.84
N ILE A 178 -22.77 13.10 -0.31
CA ILE A 178 -22.14 14.34 -0.75
C ILE A 178 -21.49 14.04 -2.10
N GLU A 179 -22.12 14.48 -3.21
CA GLU A 179 -21.45 14.51 -4.51
C GLU A 179 -20.50 15.71 -4.53
N GLY A 180 -19.21 15.47 -4.83
CA GLY A 180 -18.18 16.51 -4.98
C GLY A 180 -17.11 16.57 -3.89
N VAL A 181 -16.78 15.44 -3.27
CA VAL A 181 -15.73 15.39 -2.23
C VAL A 181 -14.34 15.42 -2.89
N ALA A 182 -13.40 16.14 -2.25
CA ALA A 182 -11.97 16.01 -2.52
C ALA A 182 -11.53 14.53 -2.46
N ALA A 183 -10.39 14.19 -3.07
CA ALA A 183 -9.85 12.84 -3.07
C ALA A 183 -9.91 12.19 -1.66
N VAL A 184 -10.58 11.04 -1.57
CA VAL A 184 -10.80 10.30 -0.31
C VAL A 184 -9.80 9.16 -0.22
N THR A 185 -9.28 8.90 0.98
CA THR A 185 -8.52 7.68 1.27
C THR A 185 -9.32 6.80 2.21
N ILE A 186 -9.43 5.51 1.90
CA ILE A 186 -9.99 4.48 2.76
C ILE A 186 -8.84 3.59 3.22
N ASP A 187 -8.66 3.51 4.54
CA ASP A 187 -7.58 2.72 5.13
C ASP A 187 -8.02 1.26 5.28
N VAL A 188 -7.16 0.34 4.81
CA VAL A 188 -7.43 -1.10 4.79
C VAL A 188 -6.42 -1.81 5.66
N ILE A 189 -6.90 -2.68 6.55
CA ILE A 189 -6.04 -3.62 7.29
C ILE A 189 -6.25 -5.03 6.75
N ALA A 190 -5.14 -5.73 6.50
CA ALA A 190 -5.16 -7.11 6.07
C ALA A 190 -4.77 -8.06 7.20
N PHE A 191 -5.48 -9.17 7.29
CA PHE A 191 -5.10 -10.32 8.09
C PHE A 191 -4.89 -11.51 7.18
N PHE A 192 -4.10 -12.47 7.60
CA PHE A 192 -3.95 -13.73 6.87
C PHE A 192 -3.76 -14.90 7.82
N THR A 193 -4.20 -16.08 7.39
CA THR A 193 -4.09 -17.29 8.18
C THR A 193 -2.70 -17.93 8.06
N PRO A 194 -2.34 -18.84 8.97
CA PRO A 194 -1.07 -19.57 8.87
C PRO A 194 -0.98 -20.42 7.60
N ALA A 195 -2.11 -20.96 7.12
CA ALA A 195 -2.19 -21.71 5.88
C ALA A 195 -1.92 -20.81 4.66
N ALA A 196 -2.49 -19.60 4.61
CA ALA A 196 -2.26 -18.66 3.53
C ALA A 196 -0.80 -18.20 3.49
N ARG A 197 -0.21 -17.92 4.65
CA ARG A 197 1.22 -17.62 4.77
C ARG A 197 2.08 -18.77 4.26
N ALA A 198 1.81 -20.00 4.71
CA ALA A 198 2.59 -21.17 4.33
C ALA A 198 2.57 -21.41 2.82
N SER A 199 1.41 -21.34 2.19
CA SER A 199 1.28 -21.51 0.73
C SER A 199 1.88 -20.37 -0.09
N SER A 200 2.00 -19.17 0.50
CA SER A 200 2.70 -18.02 -0.10
C SER A 200 4.21 -18.02 0.21
N GLY A 201 4.70 -18.98 0.99
CA GLY A 201 6.10 -19.11 1.42
C GLY A 201 6.52 -18.19 2.57
N SER A 202 5.99 -16.97 2.66
CA SER A 202 6.28 -16.05 3.77
C SER A 202 5.19 -15.01 3.99
N ALA A 203 5.21 -14.37 5.17
CA ALA A 203 4.34 -13.23 5.46
C ALA A 203 4.65 -12.03 4.55
N ALA A 204 5.92 -11.78 4.26
CA ALA A 204 6.34 -10.67 3.40
C ALA A 204 5.84 -10.84 1.96
N ALA A 205 5.94 -12.06 1.40
CA ALA A 205 5.42 -12.38 0.07
C ALA A 205 3.89 -12.20 -0.02
N LEU A 206 3.15 -12.66 1.00
CA LEU A 206 1.71 -12.52 1.03
C LEU A 206 1.28 -11.05 1.19
N THR A 207 1.94 -10.31 2.08
CA THR A 207 1.68 -8.88 2.28
C THR A 207 1.96 -8.06 1.01
N ALA A 208 3.01 -8.39 0.25
CA ALA A 208 3.28 -7.77 -1.05
C ALA A 208 2.19 -8.11 -2.08
N ALA A 209 1.69 -9.35 -2.11
CA ALA A 209 0.60 -9.74 -3.01
C ALA A 209 -0.72 -9.01 -2.67
N VAL A 210 -1.02 -8.82 -1.38
CA VAL A 210 -2.17 -8.02 -0.94
C VAL A 210 -2.01 -6.57 -1.36
N GLU A 211 -0.84 -5.96 -1.17
CA GLU A 211 -0.58 -4.60 -1.65
C GLU A 211 -0.75 -4.48 -3.16
N ALA A 212 -0.25 -5.44 -3.95
CA ALA A 212 -0.45 -5.45 -5.40
C ALA A 212 -1.94 -5.43 -5.78
N ASP A 213 -2.78 -6.20 -5.08
CA ASP A 213 -4.23 -6.21 -5.29
C ASP A 213 -4.92 -4.92 -4.80
N ILE A 214 -4.43 -4.28 -3.73
CA ILE A 214 -4.85 -2.93 -3.33
C ILE A 214 -4.55 -1.93 -4.45
N GLN A 215 -3.38 -2.02 -5.09
CA GLN A 215 -3.06 -1.19 -6.27
C GLN A 215 -3.96 -1.51 -7.46
N ARG A 216 -4.41 -2.76 -7.61
CA ARG A 216 -5.39 -3.13 -8.64
C ARG A 216 -6.77 -2.54 -8.37
N ALA A 217 -7.20 -2.47 -7.11
CA ALA A 217 -8.42 -1.78 -6.71
C ALA A 217 -8.32 -0.27 -6.97
N ASN A 218 -7.16 0.34 -6.70
CA ASN A 218 -6.90 1.75 -7.04
C ASN A 218 -6.93 2.00 -8.56
N GLU A 219 -6.43 1.09 -9.38
CA GLU A 219 -6.57 1.16 -10.84
C GLU A 219 -8.05 1.13 -11.27
N ALA A 220 -8.90 0.34 -10.60
CA ALA A 220 -10.34 0.34 -10.88
C ALA A 220 -11.02 1.67 -10.52
N ASN A 221 -10.60 2.32 -9.42
CA ASN A 221 -11.07 3.65 -9.05
C ASN A 221 -10.68 4.69 -10.12
N GLU A 222 -9.41 4.70 -10.53
CA GLU A 222 -8.88 5.63 -11.53
C GLU A 222 -9.57 5.46 -12.89
N ARG A 223 -9.68 4.23 -13.40
CA ARG A 223 -10.38 3.94 -14.66
C ARG A 223 -11.86 4.35 -14.63
N ALA A 224 -12.47 4.34 -13.46
CA ALA A 224 -13.87 4.73 -13.27
C ALA A 224 -14.06 6.23 -12.97
N ASN A 225 -12.99 7.02 -12.95
CA ASN A 225 -12.99 8.43 -12.49
C ASN A 225 -13.61 8.59 -11.10
N VAL A 226 -13.27 7.69 -10.18
CA VAL A 226 -13.67 7.77 -8.77
C VAL A 226 -12.46 8.26 -7.98
N ASP A 227 -12.56 9.44 -7.36
CA ASP A 227 -11.50 10.05 -6.55
C ASP A 227 -11.36 9.38 -5.18
N LEU A 228 -11.13 8.07 -5.19
CA LEU A 228 -10.94 7.20 -4.04
C LEU A 228 -9.59 6.48 -4.16
N ARG A 229 -8.87 6.43 -3.04
CA ARG A 229 -7.68 5.60 -2.89
C ARG A 229 -7.82 4.66 -1.69
N PHE A 230 -7.57 3.38 -1.91
CA PHE A 230 -7.32 2.42 -0.85
C PHE A 230 -5.85 2.48 -0.44
N ARG A 231 -5.60 2.41 0.88
CA ARG A 231 -4.25 2.36 1.45
C ARG A 231 -4.15 1.20 2.43
N LEU A 232 -3.23 0.27 2.17
CA LEU A 232 -2.92 -0.79 3.13
C LEU A 232 -2.12 -0.19 4.29
N VAL A 233 -2.70 -0.15 5.49
CA VAL A 233 -2.09 0.49 6.66
C VAL A 233 -1.40 -0.51 7.58
N HIS A 234 -1.82 -1.78 7.54
CA HIS A 234 -1.18 -2.87 8.28
C HIS A 234 -1.54 -4.22 7.68
N ALA A 235 -0.65 -5.21 7.86
CA ALA A 235 -0.88 -6.59 7.46
C ALA A 235 -0.29 -7.55 8.50
N ARG A 236 -1.06 -8.53 8.99
CA ARG A 236 -0.60 -9.45 10.04
C ARG A 236 -1.18 -10.86 9.95
N GLU A 237 -0.39 -11.86 10.37
CA GLU A 237 -0.90 -13.21 10.61
C GLU A 237 -1.81 -13.25 11.84
N THR A 238 -2.98 -13.87 11.70
CA THR A 238 -3.82 -14.31 12.83
C THR A 238 -3.58 -15.81 13.08
N SER A 239 -3.79 -16.28 14.30
CA SER A 239 -3.67 -17.71 14.65
C SER A 239 -4.87 -18.55 14.17
N TYR A 240 -5.86 -17.91 13.53
CA TYR A 240 -7.09 -18.54 13.08
C TYR A 240 -6.86 -19.68 12.06
N VAL A 241 -7.62 -20.76 12.24
CA VAL A 241 -7.70 -21.90 11.32
C VAL A 241 -9.00 -21.81 10.54
N GLU A 242 -8.87 -21.90 9.22
CA GLU A 242 -9.95 -21.75 8.25
C GLU A 242 -11.04 -22.82 8.42
N ASP A 243 -12.30 -22.42 8.24
CA ASP A 243 -13.49 -23.25 8.41
C ASP A 243 -14.57 -22.92 7.35
N GLY A 244 -14.10 -22.50 6.16
CA GLY A 244 -14.92 -22.13 5.02
C GLY A 244 -15.34 -20.65 5.05
N SER A 245 -15.35 -20.02 3.87
CA SER A 245 -15.38 -18.56 3.72
C SER A 245 -16.53 -17.86 4.46
N GLY A 246 -17.72 -18.48 4.55
CA GLY A 246 -18.85 -17.90 5.29
C GLY A 246 -18.66 -17.90 6.82
N ASN A 247 -18.14 -19.01 7.38
CA ASN A 247 -17.81 -19.09 8.80
C ASN A 247 -16.61 -18.19 9.11
N ASP A 248 -15.61 -18.17 8.23
CA ASP A 248 -14.43 -17.32 8.34
C ASP A 248 -14.83 -15.85 8.40
N LEU A 249 -15.74 -15.40 7.52
CA LEU A 249 -16.25 -14.03 7.52
C LEU A 249 -16.99 -13.69 8.81
N SER A 250 -17.90 -14.58 9.25
CA SER A 250 -18.68 -14.37 10.48
C SER A 250 -17.79 -14.31 11.73
N ARG A 251 -16.76 -15.17 11.82
CA ARG A 251 -15.81 -15.17 12.93
C ARG A 251 -14.86 -13.99 12.88
N PHE A 252 -14.43 -13.59 11.69
CA PHE A 252 -13.56 -12.43 11.51
C PHE A 252 -14.27 -11.11 11.88
N GLN A 253 -15.58 -11.04 11.65
CA GLN A 253 -16.42 -9.90 12.01
C GLN A 253 -16.85 -9.88 13.47
N SER A 254 -17.08 -11.04 14.09
CA SER A 254 -17.52 -11.14 15.49
C SER A 254 -16.43 -10.65 16.45
N ASN A 255 -16.85 -10.08 17.59
CA ASN A 255 -15.96 -9.56 18.61
C ASN A 255 -16.40 -10.07 19.99
N GLY A 256 -15.45 -10.53 20.79
CA GLY A 256 -15.65 -11.05 22.15
C GLY A 256 -16.09 -12.52 22.19
N ASP A 257 -15.91 -13.28 21.10
CA ASP A 257 -16.23 -14.71 21.05
C ASP A 257 -14.98 -15.60 21.26
N GLY A 258 -13.80 -14.99 21.47
CA GLY A 258 -12.53 -15.68 21.65
C GLY A 258 -11.84 -16.07 20.35
N ILE A 259 -12.37 -15.67 19.19
CA ILE A 259 -11.83 -15.99 17.87
C ILE A 259 -11.47 -14.70 17.15
N MET A 260 -10.19 -14.51 16.81
CA MET A 260 -9.71 -13.33 16.08
C MET A 260 -10.03 -11.98 16.77
N ASP A 261 -10.36 -11.95 18.06
CA ASP A 261 -10.72 -10.71 18.77
C ASP A 261 -9.62 -9.63 18.67
N GLU A 262 -8.36 -10.03 18.47
CA GLU A 262 -7.24 -9.09 18.26
C GLU A 262 -7.43 -8.19 17.04
N VAL A 263 -8.20 -8.61 16.03
CA VAL A 263 -8.38 -7.88 14.78
C VAL A 263 -9.09 -6.55 15.00
N HIS A 264 -10.00 -6.47 15.98
CA HIS A 264 -10.75 -5.25 16.31
C HIS A 264 -9.90 -4.21 17.02
N GLY A 265 -9.01 -4.67 17.91
CA GLY A 265 -8.01 -3.81 18.56
C GLY A 265 -7.04 -3.23 17.54
N LEU A 266 -6.52 -4.06 16.64
CA LEU A 266 -5.60 -3.65 15.58
C LEU A 266 -6.28 -2.75 14.53
N ARG A 267 -7.54 -3.02 14.16
CA ARG A 267 -8.33 -2.12 13.30
C ARG A 267 -8.41 -0.72 13.90
N THR A 268 -8.66 -0.64 15.20
CA THR A 268 -8.74 0.65 15.92
C THR A 268 -7.38 1.33 15.96
N LEU A 269 -6.33 0.58 16.33
CA LEU A 269 -4.96 1.10 16.45
C LEU A 269 -4.41 1.68 15.14
N TYR A 270 -4.64 0.97 14.02
CA TYR A 270 -4.20 1.41 12.70
C TYR A 270 -5.25 2.25 11.96
N GLY A 271 -6.34 2.65 12.62
CA GLY A 271 -7.36 3.51 12.04
C GLY A 271 -7.98 2.94 10.75
N ALA A 272 -8.11 1.62 10.64
CA ALA A 272 -8.58 0.99 9.40
C ALA A 272 -10.10 1.04 9.25
N ASP A 273 -10.54 1.48 8.08
CA ASP A 273 -11.95 1.58 7.68
C ASP A 273 -12.50 0.23 7.23
N LEU A 274 -11.71 -0.53 6.46
CA LEU A 274 -12.05 -1.86 5.94
C LEU A 274 -11.08 -2.93 6.48
N CYS A 275 -11.61 -4.12 6.76
CA CYS A 275 -10.85 -5.28 7.18
C CYS A 275 -10.94 -6.40 6.15
N THR A 276 -9.80 -6.94 5.71
CA THR A 276 -9.78 -8.12 4.82
C THR A 276 -8.98 -9.26 5.43
N LEU A 277 -9.52 -10.47 5.42
CA LEU A 277 -8.82 -11.71 5.79
C LEU A 277 -8.43 -12.47 4.52
N ILE A 278 -7.18 -12.91 4.44
CA ILE A 278 -6.70 -13.79 3.37
C ILE A 278 -6.60 -15.22 3.88
N THR A 279 -7.35 -16.12 3.23
CA THR A 279 -7.36 -17.56 3.52
C THR A 279 -6.72 -18.36 2.38
N ASN A 280 -6.35 -19.61 2.63
CA ASN A 280 -5.77 -20.52 1.66
C ASN A 280 -6.79 -21.47 1.05
N GLN A 281 -7.65 -22.05 1.89
CA GLN A 281 -8.64 -23.03 1.49
C GLN A 281 -9.64 -22.39 0.54
N SER A 282 -9.72 -22.95 -0.67
CA SER A 282 -10.84 -22.74 -1.57
C SER A 282 -11.63 -24.04 -1.61
N SER A 283 -12.89 -24.01 -1.18
CA SER A 283 -13.82 -25.10 -1.53
C SER A 283 -14.93 -24.65 -2.47
N GLN A 284 -15.25 -23.34 -2.60
CA GLN A 284 -16.32 -22.85 -3.51
C GLN A 284 -16.17 -21.41 -4.05
N TYR A 285 -15.45 -20.49 -3.37
CA TYR A 285 -15.44 -19.06 -3.72
C TYR A 285 -14.04 -18.45 -3.76
N CYS A 286 -13.87 -17.39 -4.55
CA CYS A 286 -12.68 -16.54 -4.51
C CYS A 286 -12.70 -15.51 -3.35
N GLY A 287 -13.88 -15.09 -2.92
CA GLY A 287 -14.05 -14.15 -1.83
C GLY A 287 -15.50 -14.08 -1.36
N ILE A 288 -15.73 -13.45 -0.21
CA ILE A 288 -17.05 -13.13 0.33
C ILE A 288 -16.93 -11.90 1.25
N ALA A 289 -17.95 -11.04 1.24
CA ALA A 289 -18.00 -9.86 2.08
C ALA A 289 -19.44 -9.53 2.48
N TYR A 290 -19.59 -8.71 3.52
CA TYR A 290 -20.88 -8.08 3.80
C TYR A 290 -21.14 -6.94 2.80
N VAL A 291 -22.39 -6.80 2.37
CA VAL A 291 -22.82 -5.74 1.45
C VAL A 291 -23.44 -4.57 2.21
N MET A 292 -22.95 -3.35 1.96
CA MET A 292 -23.59 -2.12 2.48
C MET A 292 -24.86 -1.81 1.69
N THR A 293 -26.00 -2.33 2.14
CA THR A 293 -27.32 -2.07 1.53
C THR A 293 -27.99 -0.79 2.03
N SER A 294 -27.59 -0.31 3.22
CA SER A 294 -28.05 0.95 3.82
C SER A 294 -26.85 1.82 4.19
N PRO A 295 -26.52 2.84 3.37
CA PRO A 295 -25.36 3.69 3.61
C PRO A 295 -25.40 4.45 4.94
N GLY A 296 -24.41 4.21 5.79
CA GLY A 296 -24.24 4.94 7.04
C GLY A 296 -23.15 4.38 7.94
N ALA A 297 -22.80 5.14 8.98
CA ALA A 297 -21.80 4.73 9.97
C ALA A 297 -22.14 3.40 10.67
N GLY A 298 -23.43 3.03 10.71
CA GLY A 298 -23.90 1.76 11.24
C GLY A 298 -23.37 0.52 10.51
N PHE A 299 -22.82 0.67 9.29
CA PHE A 299 -22.19 -0.42 8.57
C PHE A 299 -20.76 -0.74 9.04
N ARG A 300 -20.11 0.16 9.80
CA ARG A 300 -18.73 -0.05 10.31
C ARG A 300 -18.48 -1.45 10.90
N PRO A 301 -19.34 -2.00 11.79
CA PRO A 301 -19.14 -3.32 12.38
C PRO A 301 -19.18 -4.48 11.38
N TRP A 302 -19.60 -4.22 10.15
CA TRP A 302 -19.78 -5.20 9.07
C TRP A 302 -18.83 -4.97 7.90
N ALA A 303 -17.95 -3.96 7.95
CA ALA A 303 -17.00 -3.64 6.89
C ALA A 303 -15.81 -4.63 6.84
N PHE A 304 -16.13 -5.90 6.61
CA PHE A 304 -15.25 -7.05 6.59
C PHE A 304 -15.42 -7.85 5.29
N SER A 305 -14.31 -8.41 4.82
CA SER A 305 -14.25 -9.34 3.69
C SER A 305 -13.27 -10.48 3.94
N VAL A 306 -13.50 -11.61 3.28
CA VAL A 306 -12.57 -12.74 3.18
C VAL A 306 -12.21 -12.92 1.71
N ASN A 307 -10.92 -13.04 1.41
CA ASN A 307 -10.38 -13.27 0.08
C ASN A 307 -9.50 -14.52 0.08
N VAL A 308 -9.57 -15.33 -0.97
CA VAL A 308 -8.75 -16.54 -1.11
C VAL A 308 -7.44 -16.20 -1.81
N ARG A 309 -6.31 -16.65 -1.23
CA ARG A 309 -4.93 -16.45 -1.72
C ARG A 309 -4.77 -16.86 -3.18
N GLY A 310 -5.44 -17.93 -3.60
CA GLY A 310 -5.45 -18.40 -4.98
C GLY A 310 -6.10 -17.45 -5.99
N CYS A 311 -6.82 -16.43 -5.52
CA CYS A 311 -7.50 -15.45 -6.37
C CYS A 311 -6.83 -14.07 -6.38
N LEU A 312 -5.76 -13.91 -5.58
CA LEU A 312 -4.91 -12.73 -5.64
C LEU A 312 -4.20 -12.63 -7.00
N GLY A 313 -3.94 -11.40 -7.43
CA GLY A 313 -3.51 -11.06 -8.80
C GLY A 313 -4.68 -10.86 -9.78
N GLY A 314 -5.91 -11.17 -9.35
CA GLY A 314 -7.16 -10.87 -10.03
C GLY A 314 -7.80 -9.57 -9.54
N THR A 315 -9.13 -9.49 -9.57
CA THR A 315 -9.90 -8.33 -9.08
C THR A 315 -10.63 -8.61 -7.77
N VAL A 316 -10.36 -9.73 -7.09
CA VAL A 316 -11.14 -10.22 -5.95
C VAL A 316 -11.15 -9.23 -4.79
N VAL A 317 -9.99 -8.69 -4.40
CA VAL A 317 -9.92 -7.71 -3.30
C VAL A 317 -10.72 -6.45 -3.63
N ALA A 318 -10.67 -5.99 -4.88
CA ALA A 318 -11.51 -4.90 -5.33
C ALA A 318 -12.99 -5.29 -5.25
N HIS A 319 -13.38 -6.46 -5.75
CA HIS A 319 -14.75 -6.97 -5.71
C HIS A 319 -15.33 -6.96 -4.29
N GLU A 320 -14.62 -7.56 -3.34
CA GLU A 320 -15.09 -7.67 -1.97
C GLU A 320 -15.13 -6.32 -1.23
N MET A 321 -14.14 -5.44 -1.45
CA MET A 321 -14.23 -4.06 -0.94
C MET A 321 -15.36 -3.27 -1.61
N GLY A 322 -15.70 -3.59 -2.87
CA GLY A 322 -16.85 -3.05 -3.58
C GLY A 322 -18.16 -3.36 -2.85
N HIS A 323 -18.34 -4.59 -2.35
CA HIS A 323 -19.47 -4.94 -1.49
C HIS A 323 -19.52 -4.10 -0.21
N ASN A 324 -18.39 -3.94 0.48
CA ASN A 324 -18.33 -3.08 1.65
C ASN A 324 -18.59 -1.59 1.33
N LEU A 325 -18.50 -1.18 0.07
CA LEU A 325 -18.86 0.16 -0.44
C LEU A 325 -20.29 0.24 -0.99
N GLY A 326 -21.05 -0.85 -0.94
CA GLY A 326 -22.45 -0.91 -1.33
C GLY A 326 -22.71 -1.30 -2.79
N CYS A 327 -21.68 -1.81 -3.48
CA CYS A 327 -21.86 -2.40 -4.80
C CYS A 327 -22.42 -3.83 -4.68
N ALA A 328 -23.42 -4.14 -5.48
CA ALA A 328 -23.91 -5.49 -5.71
C ALA A 328 -23.37 -6.03 -7.03
N HIS A 329 -23.60 -7.33 -7.28
CA HIS A 329 -23.23 -7.95 -8.55
C HIS A 329 -23.97 -7.35 -9.76
N ASP A 330 -23.75 -7.90 -10.94
CA ASP A 330 -24.63 -7.63 -12.07
C ASP A 330 -26.06 -8.12 -11.81
N ARG A 331 -27.03 -7.50 -12.48
CA ARG A 331 -28.47 -7.68 -12.25
C ARG A 331 -28.92 -9.15 -12.18
N GLN A 332 -28.33 -10.05 -12.97
CA GLN A 332 -28.72 -11.46 -12.98
C GLN A 332 -28.21 -12.25 -11.77
N ASN A 333 -27.22 -11.73 -11.04
CA ASN A 333 -26.48 -12.44 -9.99
C ASN A 333 -26.52 -11.70 -8.64
N ALA A 334 -27.30 -10.64 -8.52
CA ALA A 334 -27.30 -9.73 -7.38
C ALA A 334 -28.52 -9.87 -6.48
N GLY A 335 -28.31 -9.66 -5.18
CA GLY A 335 -29.33 -9.20 -4.24
C GLY A 335 -29.50 -7.68 -4.33
N SER A 336 -29.51 -7.02 -3.18
CA SER A 336 -29.62 -5.55 -3.11
C SER A 336 -28.25 -4.88 -3.00
N GLY A 337 -28.07 -3.72 -3.65
CA GLY A 337 -26.95 -2.81 -3.38
C GLY A 337 -27.42 -1.59 -2.58
N ALA A 338 -26.51 -0.66 -2.29
CA ALA A 338 -26.81 0.59 -1.58
C ALA A 338 -27.88 1.45 -2.27
N TYR A 339 -27.92 1.42 -3.60
CA TYR A 339 -28.84 2.19 -4.42
C TYR A 339 -29.42 1.32 -5.56
N SER A 340 -30.50 1.79 -6.17
CA SER A 340 -31.17 1.10 -7.27
C SER A 340 -30.30 0.93 -8.53
N TYR A 341 -29.14 1.59 -8.61
CA TYR A 341 -28.16 1.51 -9.69
C TYR A 341 -26.83 0.88 -9.28
N SER A 342 -26.72 0.35 -8.05
CA SER A 342 -25.47 -0.19 -7.50
C SER A 342 -25.10 -1.58 -8.02
N PHE A 343 -25.22 -1.81 -9.33
CA PHE A 343 -25.00 -3.12 -9.95
C PHE A 343 -23.78 -3.12 -10.88
N GLY A 344 -23.09 -4.25 -10.91
CA GLY A 344 -22.09 -4.57 -11.92
C GLY A 344 -22.70 -4.62 -13.32
N TYR A 345 -21.85 -4.54 -14.34
CA TYR A 345 -22.27 -4.51 -15.74
C TYR A 345 -21.52 -5.51 -16.61
N ARG A 346 -22.24 -6.08 -17.57
CA ARG A 346 -21.72 -6.83 -18.72
C ARG A 346 -22.11 -6.13 -20.00
N THR A 347 -21.20 -6.08 -20.96
CA THR A 347 -21.54 -5.53 -22.28
C THR A 347 -22.58 -6.40 -22.98
N PRO A 348 -23.40 -5.85 -23.90
CA PRO A 348 -24.49 -6.60 -24.51
C PRO A 348 -24.04 -7.82 -25.31
N ASP A 349 -22.82 -7.77 -25.87
CA ASP A 349 -22.17 -8.87 -26.59
C ASP A 349 -21.46 -9.89 -25.68
N SER A 350 -21.49 -9.67 -24.36
CA SER A 350 -20.77 -10.46 -23.35
C SER A 350 -19.25 -10.54 -23.57
N ALA A 351 -18.67 -9.58 -24.29
CA ALA A 351 -17.22 -9.51 -24.46
C ALA A 351 -16.52 -9.05 -23.18
N TRP A 352 -17.14 -8.11 -22.45
CA TRP A 352 -16.53 -7.44 -21.30
C TRP A 352 -17.44 -7.39 -20.08
N ARG A 353 -16.84 -7.35 -18.90
CA ARG A 353 -17.55 -7.19 -17.63
C ARG A 353 -16.79 -6.29 -16.65
N SER A 354 -17.51 -5.51 -15.85
CA SER A 354 -16.93 -4.72 -14.74
C SER A 354 -16.51 -5.62 -13.57
N VAL A 355 -15.76 -5.08 -12.61
CA VAL A 355 -15.29 -5.81 -11.41
C VAL A 355 -16.40 -6.56 -10.67
N MET A 356 -17.60 -5.99 -10.54
CA MET A 356 -18.70 -6.61 -9.78
C MET A 356 -19.54 -7.62 -10.57
N ALA A 357 -19.34 -7.76 -11.88
CA ALA A 357 -20.17 -8.60 -12.72
C ALA A 357 -19.59 -10.02 -12.82
N TYR A 358 -20.42 -11.05 -12.90
CA TYR A 358 -19.98 -12.42 -13.15
C TYR A 358 -19.70 -12.70 -14.63
N SER A 359 -19.07 -13.84 -14.92
CA SER A 359 -18.92 -14.33 -16.29
C SER A 359 -20.29 -14.61 -16.93
N PRO A 360 -20.41 -14.61 -18.29
CA PRO A 360 -19.38 -14.39 -19.31
C PRO A 360 -18.82 -12.97 -19.38
N GLY A 361 -17.75 -12.82 -20.19
CA GLY A 361 -17.03 -11.56 -20.40
C GLY A 361 -15.65 -11.56 -19.77
N ALA A 362 -14.67 -11.03 -20.51
CA ALA A 362 -13.37 -10.70 -19.96
C ALA A 362 -13.57 -9.57 -18.95
N SER A 363 -13.15 -9.82 -17.70
CA SER A 363 -13.18 -8.78 -16.67
C SER A 363 -12.32 -7.61 -17.13
N VAL A 364 -12.78 -6.39 -16.88
CA VAL A 364 -12.05 -5.14 -17.04
C VAL A 364 -11.88 -4.58 -15.63
N THR A 365 -10.66 -4.17 -15.27
CA THR A 365 -10.38 -3.59 -13.95
C THR A 365 -10.97 -2.18 -13.87
N THR A 366 -12.29 -2.08 -13.80
CA THR A 366 -13.08 -0.85 -13.66
C THR A 366 -14.41 -1.16 -12.97
N TRP A 367 -14.93 -0.18 -12.23
CA TRP A 367 -16.31 -0.19 -11.77
C TRP A 367 -17.27 0.05 -12.93
N SER A 368 -18.51 -0.44 -12.81
CA SER A 368 -19.54 -0.14 -13.80
C SER A 368 -19.87 1.36 -13.79
N SER A 369 -19.95 1.94 -14.98
CA SER A 369 -20.32 3.35 -15.19
C SER A 369 -20.64 3.62 -16.66
N PRO A 370 -21.70 4.36 -16.99
CA PRO A 370 -21.99 4.77 -18.36
C PRO A 370 -20.96 5.79 -18.91
N GLN A 371 -20.11 6.35 -18.04
CA GLN A 371 -19.08 7.34 -18.41
C GLN A 371 -17.74 6.69 -18.76
N VAL A 372 -17.56 5.40 -18.49
CA VAL A 372 -16.33 4.66 -18.78
C VAL A 372 -16.50 3.92 -20.09
N VAL A 373 -15.54 4.08 -21.00
CA VAL A 373 -15.55 3.39 -22.30
C VAL A 373 -14.36 2.43 -22.37
N HIS A 374 -14.62 1.18 -22.72
CA HIS A 374 -13.59 0.18 -22.99
C HIS A 374 -13.84 -0.40 -24.38
N GLN A 375 -12.83 -0.35 -25.26
CA GLN A 375 -12.90 -0.91 -26.62
C GLN A 375 -14.13 -0.40 -27.41
N GLY A 376 -14.48 0.88 -27.22
CA GLY A 376 -15.63 1.53 -27.88
C GLY A 376 -17.00 1.22 -27.26
N GLN A 377 -17.08 0.43 -26.19
CA GLN A 377 -18.32 0.11 -25.48
C GLN A 377 -18.36 0.79 -24.11
N ALA A 378 -19.51 1.33 -23.74
CA ALA A 378 -19.73 1.85 -22.39
C ALA A 378 -19.71 0.68 -21.38
N MET A 379 -19.06 0.87 -20.24
CA MET A 379 -18.92 -0.13 -19.19
C MET A 379 -19.98 0.02 -18.10
N GLY A 380 -21.19 0.47 -18.44
CA GLY A 380 -22.31 0.63 -17.53
C GLY A 380 -23.49 1.32 -18.18
N THR A 381 -24.56 1.47 -17.42
CA THR A 381 -25.77 2.20 -17.83
C THR A 381 -26.22 3.12 -16.70
N ALA A 382 -27.31 3.88 -16.90
CA ALA A 382 -27.94 4.63 -15.81
C ALA A 382 -28.44 3.74 -14.65
N THR A 383 -28.62 2.44 -14.87
CA THR A 383 -29.09 1.47 -13.88
C THR A 383 -28.00 0.50 -13.41
N GLU A 384 -26.81 0.53 -14.00
CA GLU A 384 -25.63 -0.24 -13.60
C GLU A 384 -24.42 0.71 -13.50
N ASP A 385 -24.31 1.39 -12.35
CA ASP A 385 -23.33 2.44 -12.08
C ASP A 385 -22.77 2.32 -10.64
N ASN A 386 -21.88 1.35 -10.46
CA ASN A 386 -21.14 1.17 -9.21
C ASN A 386 -20.25 2.38 -8.92
N ALA A 387 -19.67 3.03 -9.93
CA ALA A 387 -18.84 4.22 -9.72
C ALA A 387 -19.62 5.34 -9.02
N ARG A 388 -20.86 5.60 -9.42
CA ARG A 388 -21.75 6.55 -8.73
C ARG A 388 -22.11 6.11 -7.32
N SER A 389 -22.25 4.80 -7.09
CA SER A 389 -22.53 4.26 -5.75
C SER A 389 -21.36 4.52 -4.81
N ILE A 390 -20.13 4.22 -5.26
CA ILE A 390 -18.90 4.44 -4.50
C ILE A 390 -18.69 5.92 -4.19
N ARG A 391 -18.91 6.84 -5.15
CA ARG A 391 -18.81 8.28 -4.87
C ARG A 391 -19.72 8.76 -3.74
N ARG A 392 -20.85 8.07 -3.50
CA ARG A 392 -21.78 8.41 -2.41
C ARG A 392 -21.46 7.73 -1.08
N THR A 393 -20.72 6.63 -1.09
CA THR A 393 -20.39 5.85 0.11
C THR A 393 -18.94 6.05 0.58
N MET A 394 -18.03 6.51 -0.30
CA MET A 394 -16.60 6.59 0.00
C MET A 394 -16.29 7.42 1.25
N SER A 395 -16.94 8.57 1.44
CA SER A 395 -16.73 9.41 2.62
C SER A 395 -17.42 8.87 3.87
N ILE A 396 -18.47 8.07 3.72
CA ILE A 396 -19.09 7.35 4.85
C ILE A 396 -18.11 6.29 5.36
N THR A 397 -17.56 5.51 4.43
CA THR A 397 -16.61 4.43 4.74
C THR A 397 -15.29 4.96 5.28
N ALA A 398 -14.73 6.03 4.70
CA ALA A 398 -13.50 6.67 5.20
C ALA A 398 -13.63 7.33 6.58
N ALA A 399 -14.85 7.39 7.13
CA ALA A 399 -15.13 7.88 8.47
C ALA A 399 -15.39 6.73 9.47
N PHE A 400 -15.16 5.48 9.09
CA PHE A 400 -15.38 4.33 9.96
C PHE A 400 -14.36 4.26 11.09
N SER A 401 -13.11 4.65 10.86
CA SER A 401 -12.11 4.70 11.92
C SER A 401 -11.35 6.03 11.90
N ALA A 402 -11.01 6.52 13.08
CA ALA A 402 -10.10 7.66 13.19
C ALA A 402 -8.65 7.18 13.13
N ALA A 403 -7.80 7.90 12.39
CA ALA A 403 -6.37 7.65 12.41
C ALA A 403 -5.80 7.94 13.81
N GLN A 404 -4.97 7.03 14.32
CA GLN A 404 -4.32 7.20 15.61
C GLN A 404 -3.01 7.99 15.46
N ALA A 405 -2.91 9.14 16.13
CA ALA A 405 -1.68 9.94 16.15
C ALA A 405 -0.61 9.29 17.04
N ILE A 406 0.65 9.42 16.65
CA ILE A 406 1.78 9.16 17.55
C ILE A 406 1.85 10.31 18.55
N ASP A 407 2.01 10.01 19.83
CA ASP A 407 2.03 11.04 20.87
C ASP A 407 3.43 11.69 20.92
N PHE A 408 3.48 13.01 20.73
CA PHE A 408 4.69 13.83 20.78
C PHE A 408 4.54 14.86 21.89
N CYS A 409 5.03 14.53 23.08
CA CYS A 409 4.88 15.35 24.27
C CYS A 409 6.14 16.20 24.53
N VAL A 410 5.99 17.51 24.45
CA VAL A 410 7.05 18.46 24.80
C VAL A 410 7.26 18.44 26.32
N LEU A 411 8.49 18.16 26.73
CA LEU A 411 8.93 18.16 28.12
C LEU A 411 9.69 19.44 28.47
N ASP A 412 10.01 19.64 29.74
CA ASP A 412 10.84 20.76 30.19
C ASP A 412 12.31 20.61 29.79
N GLY A 413 13.09 21.67 30.07
CA GLY A 413 14.54 21.71 29.88
C GLY A 413 14.97 22.64 28.75
N GLY A 414 16.18 22.39 28.25
CA GLY A 414 16.82 23.21 27.22
C GLY A 414 17.82 24.21 27.79
N VAL A 415 18.67 24.70 26.89
CA VAL A 415 19.73 25.67 27.17
C VAL A 415 19.70 26.68 26.02
N PRO A 416 19.59 27.98 26.33
CA PRO A 416 19.54 29.00 25.30
C PRO A 416 20.88 29.11 24.56
N THR A 417 20.78 29.46 23.29
CA THR A 417 21.88 29.97 22.47
C THR A 417 22.47 31.25 23.07
N GLY A 418 23.62 31.69 22.55
CA GLY A 418 24.19 33.00 22.91
C GLY A 418 23.28 34.20 22.59
N PHE A 419 22.24 33.99 21.79
CA PHE A 419 21.20 34.98 21.47
C PHE A 419 20.01 34.95 22.43
N GLY A 420 20.03 34.09 23.46
CA GLY A 420 18.94 33.96 24.42
C GLY A 420 17.74 33.13 23.94
N LEU A 421 17.82 32.53 22.74
CA LEU A 421 16.77 31.64 22.20
C LEU A 421 17.04 30.19 22.60
N VAL A 422 16.03 29.50 23.13
CA VAL A 422 16.09 28.04 23.36
C VAL A 422 15.67 27.32 22.07
N PRO A 423 16.50 26.43 21.52
CA PRO A 423 16.12 25.59 20.38
C PRO A 423 14.82 24.80 20.65
N ILE A 424 14.09 24.47 19.61
CA ILE A 424 12.86 23.67 19.71
C ILE A 424 13.03 22.32 19.02
N LEU A 425 12.37 21.29 19.53
CA LEU A 425 12.28 19.97 18.92
C LEU A 425 10.84 19.46 18.99
N ARG A 426 10.19 19.25 17.85
CA ARG A 426 8.81 18.78 17.77
C ARG A 426 8.73 17.58 16.82
N GLY A 427 7.62 16.87 16.89
CA GLY A 427 7.27 15.88 15.88
C GLY A 427 5.77 15.85 15.63
N GLY A 428 5.37 15.01 14.71
CA GLY A 428 3.98 14.76 14.32
C GLY A 428 3.91 13.52 13.44
N GLY A 429 2.70 13.02 13.21
CA GLY A 429 2.45 11.87 12.35
C GLY A 429 1.47 10.86 12.95
N PHE A 430 1.04 9.91 12.11
CA PHE A 430 0.06 8.90 12.48
C PHE A 430 0.62 7.49 12.31
N VAL A 431 0.13 6.56 13.13
CA VAL A 431 0.53 5.14 13.10
C VAL A 431 0.27 4.52 11.72
N ASN A 432 -0.87 4.88 11.11
CA ASN A 432 -1.30 4.40 9.80
C ASN A 432 -0.64 5.12 8.61
N GLY A 433 0.20 6.13 8.87
CA GLY A 433 0.82 6.94 7.82
C GLY A 433 -0.12 7.90 7.09
N LEU A 434 -1.24 8.31 7.71
CA LEU A 434 -2.07 9.40 7.20
C LEU A 434 -1.25 10.67 6.96
N GLU A 435 -0.45 11.03 7.96
CA GLU A 435 0.68 11.94 7.82
C GLU A 435 1.94 11.16 8.18
N THR A 436 2.92 11.19 7.28
CA THR A 436 4.22 10.54 7.49
C THR A 436 4.87 11.12 8.75
N PRO A 437 5.29 10.27 9.71
CA PRO A 437 5.93 10.76 10.90
C PRO A 437 7.18 11.58 10.60
N TYR A 438 7.35 12.68 11.32
CA TYR A 438 8.47 13.59 11.14
C TYR A 438 9.01 14.10 12.47
N LEU A 439 10.28 14.51 12.46
CA LEU A 439 10.89 15.32 13.51
C LEU A 439 11.30 16.67 12.94
N ARG A 440 11.14 17.71 13.74
CA ARG A 440 11.38 19.10 13.33
C ARG A 440 12.10 19.87 14.41
N TRP A 441 13.21 20.52 14.07
CA TRP A 441 13.94 21.40 14.99
C TRP A 441 14.23 22.78 14.40
N ALA A 442 14.41 23.78 15.27
CA ALA A 442 14.73 25.15 14.90
C ALA A 442 15.39 25.90 16.08
N GLY A 443 15.79 27.15 15.85
CA GLY A 443 16.25 28.06 16.92
C GLY A 443 17.73 27.94 17.28
N ALA A 444 18.55 27.37 16.39
CA ALA A 444 20.01 27.32 16.53
C ALA A 444 20.68 28.01 15.33
N PRO A 445 21.90 28.56 15.45
CA PRO A 445 22.56 29.21 14.32
C PRO A 445 22.75 28.28 13.12
N GLN A 446 22.66 28.85 11.91
CA GLN A 446 22.70 28.06 10.68
C GLN A 446 24.06 27.35 10.52
N GLY A 447 24.01 26.05 10.23
CA GLY A 447 25.20 25.24 10.00
C GLY A 447 25.95 24.84 11.28
N THR A 448 25.45 25.23 12.46
CA THR A 448 26.02 24.79 13.74
C THR A 448 25.95 23.26 13.85
N PRO A 449 27.07 22.56 14.07
CA PRO A 449 27.05 21.12 14.30
C PRO A 449 26.23 20.79 15.55
N GLY A 450 25.45 19.72 15.48
CA GLY A 450 24.64 19.26 16.60
C GLY A 450 24.42 17.75 16.57
N ALA A 451 23.73 17.27 17.60
CA ALA A 451 23.30 15.89 17.72
C ALA A 451 21.86 15.83 18.23
N LEU A 452 21.03 15.02 17.59
CA LEU A 452 19.77 14.55 18.14
C LEU A 452 20.09 13.35 19.03
N VAL A 453 19.92 13.50 20.33
CA VAL A 453 20.08 12.42 21.31
C VAL A 453 18.75 11.71 21.44
N ILE A 454 18.78 10.38 21.39
CA ILE A 454 17.63 9.50 21.51
C ILE A 454 17.91 8.52 22.64
N GLY A 455 16.95 8.40 23.55
CA GLY A 455 17.01 7.45 24.65
C GLY A 455 15.74 6.61 24.81
N LEU A 456 15.93 5.43 25.39
CA LEU A 456 14.87 4.47 25.76
C LEU A 456 14.49 4.58 27.25
N VAL A 457 15.12 5.50 27.97
CA VAL A 457 14.84 5.77 29.38
C VAL A 457 14.94 7.27 29.59
N GLU A 458 14.01 7.81 30.37
CA GLU A 458 14.09 9.17 30.87
C GLU A 458 15.19 9.29 31.96
N ALA A 459 16.14 10.19 31.77
CA ALA A 459 17.27 10.38 32.69
C ALA A 459 17.20 11.67 33.52
N ARG A 460 16.52 12.72 33.05
CA ARG A 460 16.42 14.05 33.70
C ARG A 460 17.71 14.51 34.41
N THR A 461 18.84 14.41 33.72
CA THR A 461 20.16 14.67 34.31
C THR A 461 20.56 16.13 34.11
N PRO A 462 20.94 16.87 35.16
CA PRO A 462 21.47 18.22 35.01
C PRO A 462 22.73 18.21 34.14
N LEU A 463 22.70 18.98 33.05
CA LEU A 463 23.82 19.11 32.13
C LEU A 463 23.88 20.56 31.66
N PHE A 464 25.03 21.21 31.86
CA PHE A 464 25.28 22.58 31.39
C PHE A 464 24.10 23.52 31.68
N ALA A 465 23.81 23.76 32.97
CA ALA A 465 22.72 24.63 33.45
C ALA A 465 21.29 24.30 32.96
N GLY A 466 21.12 23.27 32.12
CA GLY A 466 19.84 22.70 31.71
C GLY A 466 19.69 21.26 32.17
N ILE A 467 18.70 20.57 31.59
CA ILE A 467 18.38 19.17 31.89
C ILE A 467 18.47 18.37 30.59
N LEU A 468 19.35 17.36 30.58
CA LEU A 468 19.34 16.29 29.59
C LEU A 468 18.20 15.33 29.96
N VAL A 469 17.17 15.30 29.13
CA VAL A 469 15.97 14.49 29.36
C VAL A 469 16.19 13.01 29.02
N PRO A 470 16.75 12.65 27.85
CA PRO A 470 17.00 11.24 27.53
C PRO A 470 18.29 10.72 28.17
N ALA A 471 18.31 9.43 28.52
CA ALA A 471 19.58 8.72 28.62
C ALA A 471 20.26 8.71 27.23
N LEU A 472 21.58 8.81 27.18
CA LEU A 472 22.32 8.79 25.92
C LEU A 472 22.51 7.33 25.46
N GLN A 473 21.57 6.81 24.66
CA GLN A 473 21.73 5.51 24.00
C GLN A 473 22.15 5.64 22.54
N LEU A 474 21.55 6.58 21.80
CA LEU A 474 21.83 6.84 20.39
C LEU A 474 21.98 8.34 20.14
N SER A 475 22.82 8.71 19.20
CA SER A 475 22.91 10.09 18.71
C SER A 475 22.99 10.13 17.20
N ILE A 476 22.24 11.03 16.58
CA ILE A 476 22.24 11.26 15.13
C ILE A 476 22.78 12.67 14.88
N PRO A 477 23.77 12.85 13.98
CA PRO A 477 24.27 14.18 13.66
C PRO A 477 23.17 15.02 13.01
N ILE A 478 23.03 16.26 13.48
CA ILE A 478 22.10 17.26 12.93
C ILE A 478 22.83 18.58 12.73
N THR A 479 22.21 19.50 11.99
CA THR A 479 22.74 20.85 11.79
C THR A 479 21.72 21.89 12.25
N GLY A 480 22.22 22.95 12.88
CA GLY A 480 21.42 24.06 13.35
C GLY A 480 20.84 24.90 12.22
N SER A 481 19.67 25.46 12.48
CA SER A 481 19.01 26.46 11.65
C SER A 481 18.04 27.26 12.51
N PHE A 482 17.98 28.58 12.29
CA PHE A 482 16.98 29.43 12.96
C PHE A 482 15.59 29.15 12.39
N PHE A 483 15.52 28.77 11.11
CA PHE A 483 14.33 28.24 10.47
C PHE A 483 14.21 26.75 10.74
N ALA A 484 13.01 26.22 10.58
CA ALA A 484 12.80 24.83 10.92
C ALA A 484 13.34 23.86 9.87
N THR A 485 14.13 22.91 10.32
CA THR A 485 14.55 21.73 9.57
C THR A 485 13.61 20.58 9.92
N THR A 486 13.07 19.88 8.92
CA THR A 486 12.18 18.72 9.10
C THR A 486 12.83 17.50 8.48
N VAL A 487 12.79 16.37 9.17
CA VAL A 487 13.30 15.08 8.69
C VAL A 487 12.21 14.03 8.76
N ASP A 488 12.26 13.09 7.83
CA ASP A 488 11.44 11.88 7.88
C ASP A 488 11.78 11.07 9.14
N ALA A 489 10.74 10.67 9.86
CA ALA A 489 10.80 9.79 11.02
C ALA A 489 9.88 8.56 10.83
N SER A 490 9.67 8.13 9.58
CA SER A 490 8.80 7.00 9.21
C SER A 490 9.18 5.71 9.94
N GLY A 491 10.46 5.56 10.29
CA GLY A 491 10.99 4.45 11.09
C GLY A 491 10.36 4.34 12.47
N LEU A 492 9.73 5.39 13.02
CA LEU A 492 8.98 5.27 14.28
C LEU A 492 7.89 4.20 14.19
N ARG A 493 7.27 4.01 13.02
CA ARG A 493 6.19 3.01 12.82
C ARG A 493 6.67 1.57 12.86
N THR A 494 7.98 1.32 12.75
CA THR A 494 8.54 -0.03 12.83
C THR A 494 8.81 -0.46 14.27
N LEU A 495 8.70 0.47 15.22
CA LEU A 495 8.88 0.18 16.63
C LEU A 495 7.67 -0.57 17.19
N PRO A 496 7.86 -1.43 18.21
CA PRO A 496 6.75 -2.06 18.92
C PRO A 496 5.77 -1.02 19.46
N ILE A 497 4.50 -1.38 19.45
CA ILE A 497 3.43 -0.62 20.09
C ILE A 497 3.70 -0.46 21.59
N GLY A 498 3.41 0.73 22.12
CA GLY A 498 3.76 1.11 23.49
C GLY A 498 5.23 1.50 23.69
N THR A 499 6.06 1.52 22.63
CA THR A 499 7.44 2.02 22.74
C THR A 499 7.43 3.49 23.12
N GLU A 500 8.27 3.83 24.10
CA GLU A 500 8.56 5.19 24.51
C GLU A 500 10.00 5.57 24.15
N LEU A 501 10.15 6.73 23.55
CA LEU A 501 11.44 7.34 23.25
C LEU A 501 11.50 8.73 23.89
N TRP A 502 12.69 9.12 24.33
CA TRP A 502 12.99 10.48 24.77
C TRP A 502 14.02 11.07 23.83
N LEU A 503 13.79 12.28 23.36
CA LEU A 503 14.63 12.96 22.39
C LEU A 503 15.01 14.35 22.87
N GLN A 504 16.20 14.80 22.49
CA GLN A 504 16.63 16.17 22.70
C GLN A 504 17.67 16.55 21.64
N ALA A 505 17.57 17.76 21.08
CA ALA A 505 18.52 18.28 20.12
C ALA A 505 19.57 19.15 20.82
N LEU A 506 20.85 18.86 20.60
CA LEU A 506 21.98 19.59 21.17
C LEU A 506 22.77 20.23 20.03
N PHE A 507 23.23 21.46 20.23
CA PHE A 507 23.99 22.23 19.24
C PHE A 507 25.25 22.83 19.88
N PHE A 508 26.38 22.71 19.20
CA PHE A 508 27.64 23.29 19.64
C PHE A 508 27.69 24.79 19.30
N ASP A 509 27.15 25.62 20.19
CA ASP A 509 27.11 27.07 20.04
C ASP A 509 28.18 27.74 20.91
N PRO A 510 29.33 28.17 20.36
CA PRO A 510 30.41 28.79 21.14
C PRO A 510 30.02 30.13 21.77
N THR A 511 28.87 30.71 21.39
CA THR A 511 28.35 31.95 21.97
C THR A 511 27.44 31.72 23.17
N ALA A 512 26.99 30.48 23.40
CA ALA A 512 26.19 30.11 24.55
C ALA A 512 27.06 29.99 25.82
N ALA A 513 26.43 30.13 27.00
CA ALA A 513 27.12 30.21 28.30
C ALA A 513 28.07 29.03 28.60
N GLN A 514 27.80 27.85 28.02
CA GLN A 514 28.64 26.64 28.15
C GLN A 514 29.04 26.07 26.79
N SER A 515 29.12 26.92 25.77
CA SER A 515 29.43 26.53 24.39
C SER A 515 28.45 25.52 23.79
N MET A 516 27.25 25.40 24.38
CA MET A 516 26.20 24.47 23.99
C MET A 516 24.83 25.13 24.13
N ALA A 517 23.95 24.86 23.17
CA ALA A 517 22.52 25.12 23.25
C ALA A 517 21.77 23.80 23.13
N MET A 518 20.63 23.68 23.81
CA MET A 518 19.84 22.45 23.83
C MET A 518 18.36 22.77 23.69
N SER A 519 17.64 21.96 22.92
CA SER A 519 16.18 22.03 22.93
C SER A 519 15.62 21.59 24.26
N HIS A 520 14.35 21.88 24.48
CA HIS A 520 13.55 21.14 25.45
C HIS A 520 13.54 19.63 25.13
N GLY A 521 13.17 18.79 26.10
CA GLY A 521 12.96 17.36 25.84
C GLY A 521 11.70 17.10 25.01
N LEU A 522 11.67 15.97 24.32
CA LEU A 522 10.51 15.47 23.59
C LEU A 522 10.32 13.99 23.93
N ALA A 523 9.21 13.64 24.57
CA ALA A 523 8.79 12.25 24.70
C ALA A 523 7.95 11.86 23.48
N VAL A 524 8.20 10.67 22.94
CA VAL A 524 7.46 10.08 21.83
C VAL A 524 6.92 8.75 22.31
N ARG A 525 5.60 8.60 22.27
CA ARG A 525 4.93 7.34 22.65
C ARG A 525 4.15 6.82 21.46
N LEU A 526 4.45 5.58 21.08
CA LEU A 526 3.60 4.84 20.17
C LEU A 526 2.35 4.38 20.93
N PRO A 527 1.15 4.73 20.45
CA PRO A 527 -0.12 4.50 21.12
C PRO A 527 -0.47 3.02 21.24
#